data_AF-A0A3D3CIG2-F1
#
_entry.id   AF-A0A3D3CIG2-F1
#
_cell.length_a   1.000
_cell.length_b   1.000
_cell.length_c   1.000
_cell.angle_alpha   90.00
_cell.angle_beta   90.00
_cell.angle_gamma   90.00
#
_symmetry.space_group_name_H-M   'P 1'
#
loop_
_entity.id
_entity.type
_entity.pdbx_description
1 polymer ?
#
loop_
_entity_poly.entity_id
_entity_poly.type
_entity_poly.pdbx_seq_one_letter_code
_entity_poly.pdbx_strand_id
1 'polypeptide(L)' 'MKRPVALDDLMKYRYLSAPAFSPDGRSIAFLVHQGNLEENAYRTDIWLAAQDGGSLRQLTASGKEKAFC' A
#
# COMPACT_ATOMS: atom_id res chain seq x y z
N MET A 1 -16.38 -22.31 -13.87
CA MET A 1 -17.14 -21.14 -13.37
C MET A 1 -16.22 -20.31 -12.49
N LYS A 2 -16.16 -18.97 -12.63
CA LYS A 2 -15.31 -18.12 -11.79
C LYS A 2 -16.05 -17.73 -10.50
N ARG A 3 -15.35 -17.71 -9.36
CA ARG A 3 -15.88 -17.24 -8.07
C ARG A 3 -16.21 -15.74 -8.14
N PRO A 4 -17.39 -15.27 -7.67
CA PRO A 4 -17.69 -13.85 -7.54
C PRO A 4 -16.76 -13.13 -6.55
N VAL A 5 -16.56 -11.83 -6.76
CA VAL A 5 -15.86 -10.97 -5.80
C VAL A 5 -16.67 -10.89 -4.50
N ALA A 6 -16.00 -11.03 -3.36
CA ALA A 6 -16.57 -10.93 -2.02
C ALA A 6 -15.90 -9.78 -1.23
N LEU A 7 -16.48 -9.43 -0.07
CA LEU A 7 -15.92 -8.39 0.81
C LEU A 7 -14.45 -8.68 1.18
N ASP A 8 -14.13 -9.93 1.49
CA ASP A 8 -12.77 -10.34 1.84
C ASP A 8 -11.75 -10.07 0.72
N ASP A 9 -12.20 -10.05 -0.54
CA ASP A 9 -11.33 -9.70 -1.66
C ASP A 9 -11.00 -8.20 -1.64
N LEU A 10 -11.96 -7.35 -1.25
CA LEU A 10 -11.74 -5.91 -1.09
C LEU A 10 -10.79 -5.63 0.08
N MET A 11 -10.89 -6.39 1.17
CA MET A 11 -9.97 -6.22 2.32
C MET A 11 -8.54 -6.68 2.02
N LYS A 12 -8.37 -7.63 1.10
CA LYS A 12 -7.06 -8.09 0.61
C LYS A 12 -6.51 -7.21 -0.52
N TYR A 13 -7.35 -6.39 -1.13
CA TYR A 13 -6.93 -5.52 -2.21
C TYR A 13 -5.99 -4.44 -1.69
N ARG A 14 -4.88 -4.27 -2.40
CA ARG A 14 -3.91 -3.21 -2.15
C ARG A 14 -3.82 -2.32 -3.37
N TYR A 15 -3.92 -1.02 -3.17
CA TYR A 15 -3.69 -0.04 -4.23
C TYR A 15 -2.52 0.86 -3.88
N LEU A 16 -1.89 1.42 -4.92
CA LEU A 16 -0.68 2.23 -4.81
C LEU A 16 -0.99 3.68 -5.19
N SER A 17 -0.36 4.63 -4.52
CA SER A 17 -0.45 6.06 -4.91
C SER A 17 0.84 6.83 -4.60
N ALA A 18 0.89 8.08 -5.09
CA ALA A 18 1.96 9.05 -4.83
C ALA A 18 3.40 8.50 -5.02
N PRO A 19 3.75 7.95 -6.20
CA PRO A 19 5.11 7.52 -6.46
C PRO A 19 6.08 8.71 -6.53
N ALA A 20 7.26 8.57 -5.93
CA ALA A 20 8.34 9.53 -5.97
C ALA A 20 9.69 8.82 -6.15
N PHE A 21 10.49 9.28 -7.12
CA PHE A 21 11.83 8.76 -7.34
C PHE A 21 12.82 9.42 -6.38
N SER A 22 13.81 8.65 -5.91
CA SER A 22 14.97 9.21 -5.24
C SER A 22 15.79 10.09 -6.21
N PRO A 23 16.48 11.14 -5.72
CA PRO A 23 17.29 12.00 -6.59
C PRO A 23 18.40 11.27 -7.36
N ASP A 24 18.89 10.16 -6.82
CA ASP A 24 19.90 9.30 -7.43
C ASP A 24 19.30 8.23 -8.38
N GLY A 25 17.97 8.19 -8.52
CA GLY A 25 17.23 7.25 -9.37
C GLY A 25 17.14 5.82 -8.86
N ARG A 26 17.87 5.44 -7.79
CA ARG A 26 18.02 4.04 -7.37
C ARG A 26 16.79 3.46 -6.68
N SER A 27 15.85 4.29 -6.23
CA SER A 27 14.70 3.85 -5.46
C SER A 27 13.44 4.65 -5.76
N ILE A 28 12.29 4.02 -5.50
CA ILE A 28 10.96 4.61 -5.66
C ILE A 28 10.22 4.47 -4.33
N ALA A 29 9.85 5.60 -3.73
CA ALA A 29 8.94 5.64 -2.60
C ALA A 29 7.50 5.76 -3.09
N PHE A 30 6.56 5.07 -2.44
CA PHE A 30 5.13 5.14 -2.77
C PHE A 30 4.27 4.75 -1.56
N LEU A 31 2.99 5.08 -1.62
CA LEU A 31 2.01 4.68 -0.62
C LEU A 31 1.35 3.36 -1.00
N VAL A 32 1.20 2.46 -0.03
CA VAL A 32 0.39 1.25 -0.13
C VAL A 32 -0.79 1.38 0.80
N HIS A 33 -1.99 1.25 0.24
CA HIS A 33 -3.26 1.33 0.95
C HIS A 33 -3.86 -0.06 1.10
N GLN A 34 -4.30 -0.43 2.30
CA GLN A 34 -4.94 -1.72 2.58
C GLN A 34 -6.10 -1.57 3.57
N GLY A 35 -7.22 -2.25 3.30
CA GLY A 35 -8.34 -2.27 4.24
C GLY A 35 -7.99 -3.02 5.54
N ASN A 36 -8.41 -2.47 6.68
CA ASN A 36 -8.36 -3.11 7.99
C ASN A 36 -9.80 -3.27 8.51
N LEU A 37 -10.27 -4.53 8.57
CA LEU A 37 -11.64 -4.83 8.99
C LEU A 37 -11.83 -4.66 10.50
N GLU A 38 -10.83 -5.05 11.29
CA GLU A 38 -10.87 -4.96 12.76
C GLU A 38 -11.02 -3.50 13.22
N GLU A 39 -10.37 -2.60 12.50
CA GLU A 39 -10.39 -1.17 12.80
C GLU A 39 -11.43 -0.37 12.00
N ASN A 40 -12.13 -1.02 11.06
CA ASN A 40 -13.03 -0.38 10.09
C ASN A 40 -12.39 0.86 9.42
N ALA A 41 -11.16 0.72 8.94
CA ALA A 41 -10.35 1.81 8.40
C ALA A 41 -9.49 1.33 7.22
N TYR A 42 -8.86 2.27 6.53
CA TYR A 42 -7.71 1.97 5.68
C TYR A 42 -6.42 2.24 6.44
N ARG A 43 -5.45 1.37 6.21
CA ARG A 43 -4.07 1.54 6.64
C ARG A 43 -3.24 1.92 5.42
N THR A 44 -2.45 2.98 5.58
CA THR A 44 -1.59 3.51 4.53
C THR A 44 -0.17 3.58 5.06
N ASP A 45 0.74 2.95 4.34
CA ASP A 45 2.14 2.90 4.70
C ASP A 45 3.02 3.35 3.53
N ILE A 46 4.16 3.95 3.85
CA ILE A 46 5.21 4.27 2.89
C ILE A 46 6.03 3.00 2.64
N TRP A 47 6.21 2.69 1.37
CA TRP A 47 7.05 1.62 0.88
C TRP A 47 8.14 2.18 -0.02
N LEU A 48 9.28 1.49 -0.04
CA LEU A 48 10.42 1.78 -0.88
C LEU A 48 10.73 0.55 -1.72
N ALA A 49 10.76 0.72 -3.04
CA ALA A 49 11.25 -0.29 -3.97
C ALA A 49 12.59 0.14 -4.57
N ALA A 50 13.49 -0.80 -4.80
CA ALA A 50 14.64 -0.56 -5.68
C ALA A 50 14.17 -0.47 -7.14
N GLN A 51 14.82 0.41 -7.91
CA GLN A 51 14.46 0.65 -9.31
C GLN A 51 14.57 -0.60 -10.19
N ASP A 52 15.48 -1.52 -9.85
CA ASP A 52 15.69 -2.80 -10.51
C ASP A 52 14.65 -3.87 -10.13
N GLY A 53 13.72 -3.55 -9.23
CA GLY A 53 12.71 -4.48 -8.70
C GLY A 53 13.26 -5.50 -7.70
N GLY A 54 14.54 -5.42 -7.33
CA GLY A 54 15.23 -6.42 -6.51
C GLY A 54 14.92 -6.35 -5.02
N SER A 55 14.44 -5.21 -4.52
CA SER A 55 14.04 -5.07 -3.11
C SER A 55 12.77 -4.25 -2.95
N LEU A 56 11.98 -4.63 -1.94
CA LEU A 56 10.77 -3.95 -1.53
C LEU A 56 10.75 -3.92 0.00
N ARG A 57 10.72 -2.72 0.58
CA ARG A 57 10.77 -2.50 2.03
C ARG A 57 9.68 -1.55 2.47
N GLN A 58 8.97 -1.94 3.53
CA GLN A 58 8.08 -1.05 4.26
C GLN A 58 8.88 -0.10 5.16
N LEU A 59 8.62 1.21 5.06
CA LEU A 59 9.31 2.25 5.84
C LEU A 59 8.51 2.69 7.06
N THR A 60 7.19 2.72 6.96
CA THR A 60 6.29 3.08 8.07
C THR A 60 5.37 1.93 8.40
N ALA A 61 4.93 1.88 9.66
CA ALA A 61 3.89 0.98 10.14
C ALA A 61 2.95 1.74 11.09
N SER A 62 2.60 2.98 10.72
CA SER A 62 1.79 3.88 11.55
C SER A 62 0.33 3.45 11.47
N GLY A 63 -0.02 2.44 12.26
CA GLY A 63 -1.36 1.83 12.41
C GLY A 63 -2.49 2.45 11.58
N LYS A 64 -3.16 3.47 12.12
CA LYS A 64 -4.38 4.07 11.55
C LYS A 64 -4.12 5.30 10.71
N GLU A 65 -4.72 5.32 9.51
CA GLU A 65 -5.07 6.55 8.82
C GLU A 65 -6.53 6.91 9.13
N LYS A 66 -6.84 8.19 9.36
CA LYS A 66 -8.23 8.67 9.30
C LYS A 66 -8.57 8.83 7.81
N ALA A 67 -9.54 8.06 7.33
CA ALA A 67 -10.04 8.14 5.98
C ALA A 67 -10.35 9.60 5.58
N PHE A 68 -10.00 9.94 4.34
CA PHE A 68 -10.38 11.18 3.69
C PHE A 68 -11.89 11.37 3.76
N CYS A 69 -12.32 12.42 4.47
CA CYS A 69 -13.61 13.10 4.32
C CYS A 69 -13.31 14.52 3.88
#